data_AF-A0A2G6TH82-F1
#
_entry.id   AF-A0A2G6TH82-F1
#
_cell.length_a   1.000
_cell.length_b   1.000
_cell.length_c   1.000
_cell.angle_alpha   90.00
_cell.angle_beta   90.00
_cell.angle_gamma   90.00
#
_symmetry.space_group_name_H-M   'P 1'
#
loop_
_entity.id
_entity.type
_entity.pdbx_description
1 polymer ?
#
loop_
_entity_poly.entity_id
_entity_poly.type
_entity_poly.pdbx_seq_one_letter_code
_entity_poly.pdbx_strand_id
1 'polypeptide(L)'
;MNDITIRFLEVYGHLSERGQVSSPSDFAKKINISTSLMTEILKGRSNAGINPVQNTVKVFEEINADWLLTGKGNKLKNVSGMTKITAGSEQKENAESRLITENASLKETNDLLRFKIGVLEKELSEVKYTQRDPIIYESVAKAESELIKKKTKQNDDAKK
;
A
#
# COMPACT_ATOMS: atom_id res chain seq x y z
N MET A 1 20.27 0.20 0.26
CA MET A 1 20.08 -0.83 1.29
C MET A 1 19.89 -2.16 0.58
N ASN A 2 20.51 -3.26 1.05
CA ASN A 2 20.39 -4.56 0.38
C ASN A 2 19.09 -5.30 0.76
N ASP A 3 18.70 -6.29 -0.06
CA ASP A 3 17.44 -7.02 0.12
C ASP A 3 17.35 -7.76 1.46
N ILE A 4 18.47 -8.27 1.97
CA ILE A 4 18.53 -8.94 3.28
C ILE A 4 18.20 -7.95 4.40
N THR A 5 18.70 -6.72 4.31
CA THR A 5 18.43 -5.67 5.30
C THR A 5 16.98 -5.23 5.24
N ILE A 6 16.40 -5.14 4.04
CA ILE A 6 14.98 -4.84 3.85
C ILE A 6 14.14 -5.91 4.55
N ARG A 7 14.39 -7.19 4.27
CA ARG A 7 13.67 -8.30 4.90
C ARG A 7 13.89 -8.40 6.41
N PHE A 8 15.09 -8.07 6.89
CA PHE A 8 15.37 -7.97 8.33
C PHE A 8 14.50 -6.89 8.99
N LEU A 9 14.37 -5.72 8.36
CA LEU A 9 13.49 -4.65 8.84
C LEU A 9 12.00 -5.04 8.76
N GLU A 10 11.60 -5.78 7.73
CA GLU A 10 10.25 -6.33 7.64
C GLU A 10 9.94 -7.33 8.77
N VAL A 11 10.92 -8.14 9.18
CA VAL A 11 10.76 -9.04 10.35
C VAL A 11 10.57 -8.22 11.61
N TYR A 12 11.39 -7.17 11.81
CA TYR A 12 11.21 -6.26 12.94
C TYR A 12 9.81 -5.64 12.97
N GLY A 13 9.32 -5.13 11.82
CA GLY A 13 7.98 -4.57 11.71
C GLY A 13 6.89 -5.58 12.08
N HIS A 14 6.95 -6.78 11.50
CA HIS A 14 6.02 -7.87 11.79
C HIS A 14 5.98 -8.26 13.27
N LEU A 15 7.14 -8.36 13.92
CA LEU A 15 7.25 -8.69 15.34
C LEU A 15 6.72 -7.56 16.23
N SER A 16 6.90 -6.31 15.80
CA SER A 16 6.36 -5.13 16.50
C SER A 16 4.83 -5.08 16.42
N GLU A 17 4.26 -5.34 15.25
CA GLU A 17 2.81 -5.39 15.03
C GLU A 17 2.11 -6.46 15.86
N ARG A 18 2.78 -7.60 16.07
CA ARG A 18 2.27 -8.70 16.91
C ARG A 18 2.50 -8.50 18.40
N GLY A 19 3.07 -7.36 18.81
CA GLY A 19 3.41 -7.07 20.21
C GLY A 19 4.52 -7.97 20.78
N GLN A 20 5.23 -8.71 19.93
CA GLN A 20 6.36 -9.56 20.36
C GLN A 20 7.59 -8.71 20.68
N VAL A 21 7.64 -7.49 20.17
CA VAL A 21 8.70 -6.52 20.40
C VAL A 21 8.06 -5.16 20.61
N SER A 22 8.50 -4.44 21.63
CA SER A 22 7.93 -3.13 22.01
C SER A 22 8.63 -1.94 21.36
N SER A 23 9.90 -2.08 20.99
CA SER A 23 10.73 -0.99 20.48
C SER A 23 11.98 -1.51 19.75
N PRO A 24 12.69 -0.68 18.96
CA PRO A 24 13.95 -1.08 18.33
C PRO A 24 15.01 -1.55 19.34
N SER A 25 15.06 -0.91 20.52
CA SER A 25 16.00 -1.28 21.58
C SER A 25 15.63 -2.60 22.24
N ASP A 26 14.34 -2.90 22.40
CA ASP A 26 13.85 -4.21 22.84
C ASP A 26 14.20 -5.31 21.83
N PHE A 27 13.99 -5.06 20.53
CA PHE A 27 14.40 -6.01 19.49
C PHE A 27 15.90 -6.31 19.55
N ALA A 28 16.72 -5.25 19.60
CA ALA A 28 18.17 -5.34 19.64
C ALA A 28 18.64 -6.18 20.83
N LYS A 29 18.06 -5.96 22.01
CA LYS A 29 18.34 -6.76 23.21
C LYS A 29 17.98 -8.23 23.01
N LYS A 30 16.78 -8.52 22.47
CA LYS A 30 16.32 -9.91 22.25
C LYS A 30 17.23 -10.68 21.30
N ILE A 31 17.65 -10.06 20.20
CA ILE A 31 18.56 -10.68 19.22
C ILE A 31 20.04 -10.46 19.56
N ASN A 32 20.36 -9.99 20.76
CA ASN A 32 21.72 -9.78 21.24
C ASN A 32 22.62 -8.97 20.29
N ILE A 33 22.15 -7.81 19.84
CA ILE A 33 22.94 -6.80 19.14
C ILE A 33 22.90 -5.47 19.88
N SER A 34 23.84 -4.57 19.58
CA SER A 34 23.82 -3.24 20.19
C SER A 34 22.66 -2.39 19.65
N THR A 35 22.06 -1.57 20.52
CA THR A 35 21.05 -0.59 20.12
C THR A 35 21.57 0.40 19.08
N SER A 36 22.88 0.72 19.13
CA SER A 36 23.54 1.55 18.11
C SER A 36 23.44 0.91 16.74
N LEU A 37 23.84 -0.36 16.62
CA LEU A 37 23.78 -1.10 15.36
C LEU A 37 22.35 -1.17 14.82
N MET A 38 21.38 -1.46 15.68
CA MET A 38 19.97 -1.46 15.28
C MET A 38 19.52 -0.09 14.74
N THR A 39 19.96 1.00 15.39
CA THR A 39 19.63 2.37 14.95
C THR A 39 20.30 2.72 13.62
N GLU A 40 21.54 2.30 13.40
CA GLU A 40 22.26 2.51 12.15
C GLU A 40 21.60 1.75 10.99
N ILE A 41 21.16 0.52 11.24
CA ILE A 41 20.39 -0.28 10.27
C ILE A 41 19.07 0.41 9.94
N LEU A 42 18.29 0.85 10.94
CA LEU A 42 17.03 1.57 10.73
C LEU A 42 17.20 2.86 9.91
N LYS A 43 18.30 3.58 10.13
CA LYS A 43 18.63 4.80 9.39
C LYS A 43 19.27 4.54 8.02
N GLY A 44 19.45 3.28 7.65
CA GLY A 44 20.09 2.88 6.39
C GLY A 44 21.57 3.17 6.29
N ARG A 45 22.25 3.42 7.42
CA ARG A 45 23.71 3.65 7.47
C ARG A 45 24.50 2.35 7.54
N SER A 46 23.85 1.25 7.92
CA SER A 46 24.46 -0.08 7.98
C SER A 46 23.50 -1.11 7.39
N ASN A 47 24.06 -2.18 6.81
CA ASN A 47 23.28 -3.35 6.42
C ASN A 47 23.13 -4.30 7.62
N ALA A 48 22.06 -5.09 7.65
CA ALA A 48 21.93 -6.22 8.55
C ALA A 48 22.94 -7.30 8.15
N GLY A 49 24.02 -7.42 8.92
CA GLY A 49 25.05 -8.43 8.72
C GLY A 49 24.62 -9.83 9.20
N ILE A 50 25.58 -10.75 9.25
CA ILE A 50 25.33 -12.14 9.67
C ILE A 50 24.76 -12.25 11.09
N ASN A 51 25.27 -11.47 12.05
CA ASN A 51 24.86 -11.55 13.45
C ASN A 51 23.37 -11.17 13.66
N PRO A 52 22.89 -9.98 13.20
CA PRO A 52 21.46 -9.65 13.29
C PRO A 52 20.56 -10.71 12.66
N VAL A 53 20.90 -11.19 11.45
CA VAL A 53 20.10 -12.16 10.70
C VAL A 53 20.05 -13.51 11.43
N GLN A 54 21.21 -14.05 11.80
CA GLN A 54 21.32 -15.33 12.48
C GLN A 54 20.63 -15.32 13.85
N ASN A 55 20.80 -14.24 14.62
CA ASN A 55 20.18 -14.15 15.95
C ASN A 55 18.66 -13.98 15.84
N THR A 56 18.17 -13.28 14.83
CA THR A 56 16.73 -13.15 14.59
C THR A 56 16.06 -14.50 14.39
N VAL A 57 16.60 -15.36 13.50
CA VAL A 57 16.00 -16.68 13.23
C VAL A 57 16.18 -17.69 14.36
N LYS A 58 17.16 -17.47 15.25
CA LYS A 58 17.36 -18.27 16.47
C LYS A 58 16.37 -17.90 17.57
N VAL A 59 16.10 -16.61 17.73
CA VAL A 59 15.25 -16.09 18.82
C VAL A 59 13.76 -16.17 18.44
N PHE A 60 13.44 -15.92 17.19
CA PHE A 60 12.08 -15.96 16.66
C PHE A 60 11.96 -17.16 15.72
N GLU A 61 11.71 -18.33 16.30
CA GLU A 61 11.67 -19.61 15.58
C GLU A 61 10.59 -19.65 14.49
N GLU A 62 9.54 -18.83 14.61
CA GLU A 62 8.50 -18.67 13.62
C GLU A 62 8.96 -18.00 12.33
N ILE A 63 10.11 -17.31 12.34
CA ILE A 63 10.66 -16.65 11.14
C ILE A 63 11.36 -17.68 10.27
N ASN A 64 11.01 -17.68 8.98
CA ASN A 64 11.64 -18.54 7.99
C ASN A 64 13.01 -17.97 7.56
N ALA A 65 14.08 -18.72 7.87
CA ALA A 65 15.44 -18.35 7.50
C ALA A 65 15.66 -18.32 5.98
N ASP A 66 15.05 -19.26 5.24
CA ASP A 66 15.18 -19.31 3.78
C ASP A 66 14.59 -18.06 3.14
N TRP A 67 13.43 -17.61 3.62
CA TRP A 67 12.83 -16.37 3.16
C TRP A 67 13.69 -15.16 3.53
N LEU A 68 14.20 -15.09 4.76
CA LEU A 68 15.03 -13.96 5.19
C LEU A 68 16.32 -13.84 4.36
N LEU A 69 16.95 -14.97 4.03
CA LEU A 69 18.20 -15.01 3.28
C LEU A 69 17.99 -14.86 1.77
N THR A 70 16.97 -15.51 1.21
CA THR A 70 16.81 -15.67 -0.25
C THR A 70 15.62 -14.92 -0.82
N GLY A 71 14.68 -14.48 0.02
CA GLY A 71 13.39 -13.92 -0.40
C GLY A 71 12.38 -14.96 -0.92
N LYS A 72 12.73 -16.26 -0.91
CA LYS A 72 11.86 -17.33 -1.41
C LYS A 72 11.02 -17.95 -0.29
N GLY A 73 9.80 -18.34 -0.64
CA GLY A 73 8.86 -18.97 0.29
C GLY A 73 8.15 -17.96 1.20
N ASN A 74 7.56 -18.46 2.29
CA ASN A 74 6.80 -17.63 3.21
C ASN A 74 7.71 -17.05 4.30
N LYS A 75 7.44 -15.80 4.72
CA LYS A 75 8.10 -15.11 5.84
C LYS A 75 8.04 -15.90 7.15
N LEU A 76 6.92 -16.56 7.40
CA LEU A 76 6.71 -17.39 8.58
C LEU A 76 6.84 -18.87 8.23
N LYS A 77 7.41 -19.64 9.14
CA LYS A 77 7.38 -21.09 9.07
C LYS A 77 5.94 -21.54 9.31
N ASN A 78 5.47 -22.48 8.49
CA ASN A 78 4.26 -23.23 8.80
C ASN A 78 4.58 -24.09 10.02
N VAL A 79 4.14 -23.67 11.20
CA VAL A 79 4.33 -24.42 12.44
C VAL A 79 3.40 -25.63 12.41
N SER A 80 3.73 -26.63 11.59
CA SER A 80 3.03 -27.92 11.51
C SER A 80 3.31 -28.82 12.73
N GLY A 81 3.92 -28.26 13.79
CA GLY A 81 4.30 -28.96 15.02
C GLY A 81 3.27 -28.92 16.15
N MET A 82 2.14 -28.24 16.00
CA MET A 82 1.08 -28.17 17.03
C MET A 82 -0.25 -28.83 16.61
N THR A 83 -0.18 -29.86 15.75
CA THR A 83 -1.27 -30.82 15.59
C THR A 83 -0.67 -32.22 15.40
N LYS A 84 -0.40 -32.93 16.51
CA LYS A 84 -0.16 -34.38 16.43
C LYS A 84 -1.48 -35.06 16.05
N ILE A 85 -1.46 -35.72 14.89
CA ILE A 85 -1.98 -37.07 14.62
C ILE A 85 -3.37 -37.36 15.21
N THR A 86 -4.39 -37.38 14.34
CA THR A 86 -5.45 -38.43 14.15
C THR A 86 -6.74 -37.78 13.64
N ALA A 87 -6.90 -37.58 12.33
CA ALA A 87 -8.21 -37.51 11.64
C ALA A 87 -7.97 -37.34 10.13
N GLY A 88 -7.89 -38.46 9.41
CA GLY A 88 -7.80 -38.48 7.97
C GLY A 88 -9.07 -37.92 7.30
N SER A 89 -8.86 -37.42 6.07
CA SER A 89 -9.84 -37.21 4.99
C SER A 89 -10.98 -36.18 5.15
N GLU A 90 -11.69 -36.03 6.27
CA GLU A 90 -12.96 -35.27 6.26
C GLU A 90 -12.81 -33.74 6.45
N GLN A 91 -11.74 -33.30 7.12
CA GLN A 91 -11.52 -31.88 7.41
C GLN A 91 -10.95 -31.09 6.22
N LYS A 92 -10.24 -31.75 5.29
CA LYS A 92 -9.67 -31.10 4.10
C LYS A 92 -10.76 -30.70 3.11
N GLU A 93 -11.74 -31.56 2.88
CA GLU A 93 -12.86 -31.30 1.96
C GLU A 93 -13.72 -30.12 2.42
N ASN A 94 -13.93 -29.97 3.72
CA ASN A 94 -14.68 -28.85 4.30
C ASN A 94 -13.89 -27.53 4.28
N ALA A 95 -12.58 -27.57 4.52
CA ALA A 95 -11.71 -26.39 4.42
C ALA A 95 -11.59 -25.90 2.96
N GLU A 96 -11.45 -26.82 2.01
CA GLU A 96 -11.37 -26.53 0.58
C GLU A 96 -12.70 -25.99 0.05
N SER A 97 -13.84 -26.57 0.47
CA SER A 97 -15.18 -26.06 0.14
C SER A 97 -15.43 -24.64 0.68
N ARG A 98 -14.93 -24.32 1.88
CA ARG A 98 -15.00 -22.96 2.44
C ARG A 98 -14.15 -21.98 1.65
N LEU A 99 -12.92 -22.36 1.29
CA LEU A 99 -12.01 -21.53 0.49
C LEU A 99 -12.55 -21.29 -0.93
N ILE A 100 -13.20 -22.28 -1.54
CA ILE A 100 -13.85 -22.14 -2.86
C ILE A 100 -15.02 -21.14 -2.77
N THR A 101 -15.83 -21.23 -1.73
CA THR A 101 -16.97 -20.34 -1.50
C THR A 101 -16.51 -18.89 -1.27
N GLU A 102 -15.45 -18.70 -0.48
CA GLU A 102 -14.86 -17.39 -0.23
C GLU A 102 -14.22 -16.79 -1.48
N ASN A 103 -13.52 -17.58 -2.29
CA ASN A 103 -12.97 -17.11 -3.55
C ASN A 103 -14.07 -16.73 -4.56
N ALA A 104 -15.21 -17.43 -4.56
CA ALA A 104 -16.35 -17.09 -5.41
C ALA A 104 -16.97 -15.75 -5.02
N SER A 105 -17.20 -15.50 -3.72
CA SER A 105 -17.75 -14.21 -3.24
C SER A 105 -16.77 -13.05 -3.44
N LEU A 106 -15.46 -13.29 -3.26
CA LEU A 106 -14.41 -12.32 -3.57
C LEU A 106 -14.35 -11.99 -5.06
N LYS A 107 -14.52 -12.99 -5.94
CA LYS A 107 -14.57 -12.78 -7.39
C LYS A 107 -15.78 -11.92 -7.79
N GLU A 108 -16.96 -12.21 -7.24
CA GLU A 108 -18.16 -11.40 -7.47
C GLU A 108 -17.98 -9.95 -7.00
N THR A 109 -17.40 -9.76 -5.81
CA THR A 109 -17.11 -8.42 -5.27
C THR A 109 -16.13 -7.66 -6.17
N ASN A 110 -15.09 -8.33 -6.67
CA ASN A 110 -14.12 -7.73 -7.59
C ASN A 110 -14.76 -7.38 -8.94
N ASP A 111 -15.62 -8.24 -9.48
CA ASP A 111 -16.35 -7.98 -10.72
C ASP A 111 -17.27 -6.75 -10.55
N LEU A 112 -17.94 -6.62 -9.41
CA LEU A 112 -18.76 -5.44 -9.08
C LEU A 112 -17.91 -4.16 -8.89
N LEU A 113 -16.77 -4.26 -8.21
CA LEU A 113 -15.87 -3.12 -8.04
C LEU A 113 -15.30 -2.64 -9.37
N ARG A 114 -14.91 -3.57 -10.26
CA ARG A 114 -14.49 -3.24 -11.63
C ARG A 114 -15.58 -2.56 -12.42
N PHE A 115 -16.83 -3.02 -12.29
CA PHE A 115 -17.98 -2.38 -12.91
C PHE A 115 -18.20 -0.95 -12.38
N LYS A 116 -18.17 -0.76 -11.05
CA LYS A 116 -18.29 0.57 -10.43
C LYS A 116 -17.18 1.53 -10.88
N ILE A 117 -15.94 1.03 -10.96
CA ILE A 117 -14.82 1.82 -11.48
C ILE A 117 -15.11 2.26 -12.91
N GLY A 118 -15.55 1.35 -13.79
CA GLY A 118 -15.89 1.70 -15.17
C GLY A 118 -17.03 2.72 -15.30
N VAL A 119 -18.06 2.62 -14.46
CA VAL A 119 -19.16 3.61 -14.40
C VAL A 119 -18.64 4.97 -13.95
N LEU A 120 -17.86 5.00 -12.86
CA LEU A 120 -17.29 6.25 -12.34
C LEU A 120 -16.30 6.89 -13.32
N GLU A 121 -15.50 6.09 -14.02
CA GLU A 121 -14.59 6.56 -15.08
C GLU A 121 -15.38 7.20 -16.24
N LYS A 122 -16.51 6.59 -16.62
CA LYS A 122 -17.41 7.15 -17.64
C LYS A 122 -18.04 8.46 -17.17
N GLU A 123 -18.62 8.51 -15.98
CA GLU A 123 -19.18 9.72 -15.39
C GLU A 123 -18.13 10.83 -15.28
N LEU A 124 -16.91 10.49 -14.84
CA LEU A 124 -15.80 11.44 -14.76
C LEU A 124 -15.38 11.95 -16.15
N SER A 125 -15.48 11.11 -17.19
CA SER A 125 -15.23 11.53 -18.57
C SER A 125 -16.33 12.49 -19.06
N GLU A 126 -17.60 12.21 -18.78
CA GLU A 126 -18.74 13.05 -19.16
C GLU A 126 -18.71 14.42 -18.44
N VAL A 127 -18.31 14.43 -17.16
CA VAL A 127 -18.09 15.67 -16.40
C VAL A 127 -16.89 16.46 -16.94
N LYS A 128 -15.84 15.79 -17.41
CA LYS A 128 -14.72 16.45 -18.10
C LYS A 128 -15.10 16.98 -19.48
N TYR A 129 -16.03 16.35 -20.19
CA TYR A 129 -16.55 16.82 -21.47
C TYR A 129 -17.50 18.02 -21.30
N THR A 130 -18.36 18.03 -20.27
CA THR A 130 -19.24 19.17 -19.96
C THR A 130 -18.49 20.39 -19.43
N GLN A 131 -17.34 20.21 -18.78
CA GLN A 131 -16.40 21.32 -18.51
C GLN A 131 -15.65 21.82 -19.76
N ARG A 132 -15.72 21.09 -20.88
CA ARG A 132 -15.09 21.41 -22.16
C ARG A 132 -16.08 21.87 -23.23
N ASP A 133 -17.29 22.31 -22.88
CA ASP A 133 -18.12 23.06 -23.83
C ASP A 133 -17.60 24.50 -24.00
N PRO A 134 -17.17 24.92 -25.21
CA PRO A 134 -16.81 26.30 -25.50
C PRO A 134 -18.05 27.14 -25.87
N ILE A 135 -19.18 26.94 -25.17
CA ILE A 135 -20.43 27.66 -25.45
C ILE A 135 -20.74 28.51 -24.22
N ILE A 136 -20.11 29.67 -24.11
CA ILE A 136 -20.58 31.01 -23.65
C ILE A 136 -19.30 31.85 -23.39
N TYR A 137 -18.42 32.01 -24.36
CA TYR A 137 -17.36 33.05 -24.30
C TYR A 137 -17.45 34.03 -25.47
N GLU A 138 -17.99 33.60 -26.61
CA GLU A 138 -18.17 34.47 -27.79
C GLU A 138 -19.21 35.58 -27.54
N SER A 139 -20.32 35.28 -26.84
CA SER A 139 -21.39 36.25 -26.59
C SER A 139 -21.02 37.30 -25.54
N VAL A 140 -20.27 36.92 -24.51
CA VAL A 140 -19.82 37.82 -23.43
C VAL A 140 -18.72 38.74 -23.93
N ALA A 141 -17.74 38.22 -24.67
CA ALA A 141 -16.66 39.01 -25.25
C ALA A 141 -17.18 40.08 -26.24
N LYS A 142 -18.22 39.74 -27.02
CA LYS A 142 -18.84 40.70 -27.94
C LYS A 142 -19.58 41.82 -27.21
N ALA A 143 -20.30 41.49 -26.13
CA ALA A 143 -21.00 42.48 -25.30
C ALA A 143 -20.04 43.44 -24.58
N GLU A 144 -18.89 42.95 -24.08
CA GLU A 144 -17.87 43.79 -23.44
C GLU A 144 -17.22 44.75 -24.44
N SER A 145 -16.93 44.29 -25.65
CA SER A 145 -16.34 45.14 -26.70
C SER A 145 -17.27 46.28 -27.15
N GLU A 146 -18.58 46.02 -27.19
CA GLU A 146 -19.63 47.02 -27.50
C GLU A 146 -19.77 48.04 -26.36
N LEU A 147 -19.75 47.58 -25.10
CA LEU A 147 -19.81 48.46 -23.92
C LEU A 147 -18.58 49.37 -23.80
N ILE A 148 -17.39 48.86 -24.12
CA ILE A 148 -16.14 49.64 -24.10
C ILE A 148 -16.12 50.70 -25.20
N LYS A 149 -16.58 50.37 -26.42
CA LYS A 149 -16.72 51.33 -27.53
C LYS A 149 -17.73 52.43 -27.22
N LYS A 150 -18.84 52.09 -26.55
CA LYS A 150 -19.87 53.06 -26.16
C LYS A 150 -19.38 54.03 -25.07
N LYS A 151 -18.59 53.54 -24.10
CA LYS A 151 -17.95 54.37 -23.06
C LYS A 151 -16.86 55.30 -23.57
N THR A 152 -16.06 54.87 -24.56
CA THR A 152 -15.02 55.72 -25.15
C THR A 152 -15.63 56.85 -25.99
N LYS A 153 -16.65 56.55 -26.80
CA LYS A 153 -17.34 57.58 -27.60
C LYS A 153 -18.02 58.66 -26.74
N GLN A 154 -18.61 58.28 -25.61
CA GLN A 154 -19.24 59.23 -24.67
C GLN A 154 -18.23 60.15 -23.96
N ASN A 155 -17.00 59.69 -23.74
CA ASN A 155 -15.95 60.49 -23.08
C ASN A 155 -15.28 61.48 -24.03
N ASP A 156 -15.24 61.19 -25.33
CA ASP A 156 -14.69 62.10 -26.35
C ASP A 156 -15.68 63.23 -26.70
N ASP A 157 -16.99 62.95 -26.69
CA ASP A 157 -18.03 63.96 -26.91
C ASP A 157 -18.20 64.92 -25.70
N ALA A 158 -17.77 64.52 -24.49
CA ALA A 158 -17.83 65.35 -23.28
C ALA A 158 -16.61 66.28 -23.10
N LYS A 159 -15.60 66.19 -23.99
CA LYS A 159 -14.34 66.95 -23.93
C LYS A 159 -14.21 68.04 -24.99
N LYS A 160 -15.27 68.30 -25.77
CA LYS A 160 -15.30 69.31 -26.84
C LYS A 160 -16.35 70.37 -26.54
#